data_AF-A0A894KLA5-F1
#
_entry.id   AF-A0A894KLA5-F1
#
_cell.length_a   1.000
_cell.length_b   1.000
_cell.length_c   1.000
_cell.angle_alpha   90.00
_cell.angle_beta   90.00
_cell.angle_gamma   90.00
#
_symmetry.space_group_name_H-M   'P 1'
#
loop_
_entity.id
_entity.type
_entity.pdbx_description
1 polymer ?
#
loop_
_entity_poly.entity_id
_entity_poly.type
_entity_poly.pdbx_seq_one_letter_code
_entity_poly.pdbx_strand_id
1 'polypeptide(L)'
;MVVVFVLGLCVSALMERRAELASVFNNRKTVIEGIEARNEVFKSDFPREYQTWTETAKTDFQSEFNGNVAVDVLEQRPEMVVLWAGYAFSKDYSTPRGHMHAIEDITATLRTGAPATATDGPQPSTCWTCKSPDVPRMMEAIGVDAFYNNKWGALGDEIVNPIGCADCHEPENMNLHISRPALIEAFERQGKDITKATPQEMRSLVCAQCHVEYYFKGDGKYLTFPWDKGFTVEDMEAYYDEAGFYDYIHKLSRTPILKAQHPDFEIAQMGIHGQRGVSCADCHMPYKSEGGVKFSDHHIQSPLAMIDRTCQTCHRESEETLRNNVYERQRKANEIRNRLEQELAKAHIEAKFAWDKGATEEQMKDVLALIRQAQWRWDFGVASHGGSFHAPQEIQRVLSHGLDRAMQARLAISKVLAKHGYTDNVPMPDISTKDKAQEYIGLDMDAERAAKDNFLKTTAPAWLEKAKANNRLALK
;
A
#
# COMPACT_ATOMS: atom_id res chain seq x y z
N MET A 1 32.43 -43.26 -13.36
CA MET A 1 32.21 -42.53 -14.63
C MET A 1 30.92 -41.71 -14.63
N VAL A 2 29.75 -42.29 -14.31
CA VAL A 2 28.47 -41.56 -14.32
C VAL A 2 28.46 -40.33 -13.40
N VAL A 3 28.99 -40.44 -12.17
CA VAL A 3 29.07 -39.31 -11.22
C VAL A 3 29.97 -38.18 -11.74
N VAL A 4 31.09 -38.49 -12.37
CA VAL A 4 32.02 -37.51 -12.96
C VAL A 4 31.40 -36.83 -14.18
N PHE A 5 30.63 -37.58 -14.99
CA PHE A 5 29.89 -37.04 -16.13
C PHE A 5 28.77 -36.09 -15.69
N VAL A 6 27.98 -36.47 -14.67
CA VAL A 6 26.93 -35.60 -14.10
C VAL A 6 27.54 -34.35 -13.46
N LEU A 7 28.65 -34.47 -12.73
CA LEU A 7 29.38 -33.31 -12.19
C LEU A 7 29.92 -32.42 -13.32
N GLY A 8 30.45 -32.99 -14.40
CA GLY A 8 30.88 -32.26 -15.58
C GLY A 8 29.75 -31.48 -16.26
N LEU A 9 28.56 -32.07 -16.37
CA LEU A 9 27.36 -31.40 -16.88
C LEU A 9 26.90 -30.27 -15.96
N CYS A 10 26.95 -30.46 -14.63
CA CYS A 10 26.63 -29.41 -13.67
C CYS A 10 27.62 -28.24 -13.75
N VAL A 11 28.93 -28.52 -13.88
CA VAL A 11 29.96 -27.49 -14.05
C VAL A 11 29.79 -26.75 -15.38
N SER A 12 29.50 -27.47 -16.48
CA SER A 12 29.23 -26.86 -17.79
C SER A 12 28.01 -25.95 -17.75
N ALA A 13 26.90 -26.42 -17.17
CA ALA A 13 25.68 -25.63 -17.02
C ALA A 13 25.90 -24.38 -16.13
N LEU A 14 26.72 -24.49 -15.08
CA LEU A 14 27.08 -23.34 -14.24
C LEU A 14 28.00 -22.35 -14.97
N MET A 15 28.92 -22.83 -15.81
CA MET A 15 29.82 -22.00 -16.60
C MET A 15 29.11 -21.27 -17.73
N GLU A 16 28.23 -21.95 -18.48
CA GLU A 16 27.38 -21.33 -19.51
C GLU A 16 26.51 -20.22 -18.92
N ARG A 17 25.92 -20.47 -17.75
CA ARG A 17 25.08 -19.49 -17.06
C ARG A 17 25.85 -18.27 -16.55
N ARG A 18 27.12 -18.44 -16.14
CA ARG A 18 28.01 -17.32 -15.82
C ARG A 18 28.41 -16.53 -17.06
N ALA A 19 28.66 -17.20 -18.17
CA ALA A 19 29.01 -16.56 -19.45
C ALA A 19 27.84 -15.75 -20.02
N GLU A 20 26.60 -16.23 -19.89
CA GLU A 20 25.40 -15.50 -20.30
C GLU A 20 25.15 -14.23 -19.46
N LEU A 21 25.25 -14.33 -18.12
CA LEU A 21 25.14 -13.16 -17.24
C LEU A 21 26.24 -12.13 -17.55
N ALA A 22 27.50 -12.58 -17.71
CA ALA A 22 28.59 -11.71 -18.12
C ALA A 22 28.35 -11.08 -19.50
N SER A 23 27.75 -11.80 -20.44
CA SER A 23 27.40 -11.29 -21.78
C SER A 23 26.34 -10.19 -21.73
N VAL A 24 25.30 -10.30 -20.88
CA VAL A 24 24.28 -9.25 -20.74
C VAL A 24 24.89 -7.96 -20.18
N PHE A 25 25.70 -8.05 -19.12
CA PHE A 25 26.33 -6.88 -18.52
C PHE A 25 27.49 -6.30 -19.35
N ASN A 26 28.25 -7.13 -20.06
CA ASN A 26 29.34 -6.66 -20.94
C ASN A 26 28.85 -6.07 -22.27
N ASN A 27 27.61 -6.37 -22.68
CA ASN A 27 27.02 -5.87 -23.92
C ASN A 27 26.03 -4.71 -23.70
N ARG A 28 26.11 -4.02 -22.54
CA ARG A 28 25.31 -2.82 -22.31
C ARG A 28 25.59 -1.79 -23.40
N LYS A 29 24.54 -1.37 -24.06
CA LYS A 29 24.54 -0.37 -25.14
C LYS A 29 24.45 1.03 -24.56
N THR A 30 23.81 1.18 -23.39
CA THR A 30 23.61 2.47 -22.74
C THR A 30 24.35 2.48 -21.40
N VAL A 31 25.29 3.42 -21.25
CA VAL A 31 25.87 3.73 -19.94
C VAL A 31 24.90 4.68 -19.24
N ILE A 32 24.34 4.22 -18.12
CA ILE A 32 23.41 5.01 -17.30
C ILE A 32 24.19 5.44 -16.07
N GLU A 33 24.36 6.75 -15.90
CA GLU A 33 25.05 7.38 -14.77
C GLU A 33 24.03 8.12 -13.89
N GLY A 34 24.14 7.98 -12.57
CA GLY A 34 23.21 8.57 -11.63
C GLY A 34 21.78 8.01 -11.70
N ILE A 35 20.81 8.74 -11.15
CA ILE A 35 19.42 8.30 -11.07
C ILE A 35 18.69 8.55 -12.40
N GLU A 36 18.47 7.48 -13.17
CA GLU A 36 17.64 7.52 -14.38
C GLU A 36 16.19 7.07 -14.07
N ALA A 37 15.27 8.03 -14.10
CA ALA A 37 13.86 7.79 -13.83
C ALA A 37 13.05 7.32 -15.05
N ARG A 38 13.59 7.47 -16.28
CA ARG A 38 12.88 7.10 -17.51
C ARG A 38 13.11 5.62 -17.81
N ASN A 39 12.12 4.81 -17.48
CA ASN A 39 12.18 3.35 -17.58
C ASN A 39 12.53 2.85 -19.00
N GLU A 40 12.11 3.57 -20.04
CA GLU A 40 12.36 3.23 -21.46
C GLU A 40 13.86 3.15 -21.80
N VAL A 41 14.71 3.89 -21.07
CA VAL A 41 16.17 3.90 -21.29
C VAL A 41 16.77 2.52 -21.03
N PHE A 42 16.22 1.77 -20.06
CA PHE A 42 16.68 0.43 -19.70
C PHE A 42 16.28 -0.66 -20.71
N LYS A 43 15.32 -0.37 -21.61
CA LYS A 43 14.74 -1.37 -22.54
C LYS A 43 15.77 -2.07 -23.42
N SER A 44 16.78 -1.33 -23.89
CA SER A 44 17.75 -1.87 -24.85
C SER A 44 18.71 -2.88 -24.23
N ASP A 45 18.95 -2.75 -22.92
CA ASP A 45 19.89 -3.55 -22.15
C ASP A 45 19.18 -4.68 -21.38
N PHE A 46 17.94 -4.44 -20.92
CA PHE A 46 17.12 -5.40 -20.16
C PHE A 46 15.75 -5.64 -20.82
N PRO A 47 15.71 -6.14 -22.09
CA PRO A 47 14.47 -6.18 -22.87
C PRO A 47 13.39 -7.10 -22.29
N ARG A 48 13.75 -8.18 -21.58
CA ARG A 48 12.79 -9.16 -21.03
C ARG A 48 12.14 -8.65 -19.75
N GLU A 49 12.96 -8.11 -18.85
CA GLU A 49 12.54 -7.45 -17.63
C GLU A 49 11.66 -6.25 -17.98
N TYR A 50 12.10 -5.40 -18.92
CA TYR A 50 11.31 -4.27 -19.40
C TYR A 50 9.98 -4.72 -20.01
N GLN A 51 9.98 -5.72 -20.89
CA GLN A 51 8.76 -6.22 -21.50
C GLN A 51 7.75 -6.71 -20.44
N THR A 52 8.17 -7.56 -19.53
CA THR A 52 7.28 -8.08 -18.48
C THR A 52 6.83 -6.99 -17.51
N TRP A 53 7.68 -6.02 -17.19
CA TRP A 53 7.30 -4.83 -16.43
C TRP A 53 6.18 -4.03 -17.12
N THR A 54 6.24 -3.86 -18.45
CA THR A 54 5.17 -3.17 -19.19
C THR A 54 3.82 -3.90 -19.13
N GLU A 55 3.81 -5.20 -18.86
CA GLU A 55 2.57 -5.95 -18.71
C GLU A 55 1.78 -5.58 -17.45
N THR A 56 2.39 -4.87 -16.49
CA THR A 56 1.65 -4.33 -15.34
C THR A 56 0.62 -3.26 -15.73
N ALA A 57 0.57 -2.83 -17.00
CA ALA A 57 -0.51 -2.03 -17.57
C ALA A 57 -1.79 -2.85 -17.85
N LYS A 58 -1.73 -4.19 -17.81
CA LYS A 58 -2.87 -5.06 -18.06
C LYS A 58 -3.82 -5.02 -16.85
N THR A 59 -5.11 -5.00 -17.15
CA THR A 59 -6.21 -5.04 -16.17
C THR A 59 -7.18 -6.18 -16.55
N ASP A 60 -6.65 -7.40 -16.63
CA ASP A 60 -7.30 -8.58 -17.21
C ASP A 60 -7.42 -9.78 -16.25
N PHE A 61 -6.95 -9.65 -15.01
CA PHE A 61 -7.01 -10.69 -13.99
C PHE A 61 -7.93 -10.29 -12.83
N GLN A 62 -8.94 -11.12 -12.58
CA GLN A 62 -9.84 -11.00 -11.44
C GLN A 62 -9.95 -12.35 -10.74
N SER A 63 -9.66 -12.38 -9.44
CA SER A 63 -9.94 -13.51 -8.55
C SER A 63 -11.23 -13.28 -7.75
N GLU A 64 -11.59 -14.21 -6.86
CA GLU A 64 -12.80 -14.09 -6.03
C GLU A 64 -12.88 -12.76 -5.25
N PHE A 65 -11.75 -12.27 -4.71
CA PHE A 65 -11.72 -11.07 -3.86
C PHE A 65 -10.83 -9.93 -4.35
N ASN A 66 -9.80 -10.21 -5.15
CA ASN A 66 -8.80 -9.22 -5.57
C ASN A 66 -8.42 -9.41 -7.05
N GLY A 67 -7.74 -8.43 -7.65
CA GLY A 67 -7.35 -8.49 -9.06
C GLY A 67 -6.35 -7.40 -9.42
N ASN A 68 -6.14 -7.22 -10.72
CA ASN A 68 -5.43 -6.06 -11.27
C ASN A 68 -6.39 -5.03 -11.91
N VAL A 69 -7.70 -5.18 -11.67
CA VAL A 69 -8.73 -4.22 -12.06
C VAL A 69 -8.98 -3.28 -10.88
N ALA A 70 -8.99 -1.97 -11.12
CA ALA A 70 -9.36 -0.99 -10.09
C ALA A 70 -10.86 -1.11 -9.81
N VAL A 71 -11.20 -1.38 -8.55
CA VAL A 71 -12.57 -1.50 -8.07
C VAL A 71 -12.78 -0.54 -6.92
N ASP A 72 -13.87 0.24 -6.97
CA ASP A 72 -14.26 1.18 -5.93
C ASP A 72 -14.68 0.41 -4.67
N VAL A 73 -13.82 0.44 -3.64
CA VAL A 73 -14.05 -0.32 -2.41
C VAL A 73 -15.15 0.34 -1.58
N LEU A 74 -15.32 1.67 -1.67
CA LEU A 74 -16.36 2.38 -0.95
C LEU A 74 -17.76 2.03 -1.49
N GLU A 75 -17.87 1.72 -2.78
CA GLU A 75 -19.11 1.21 -3.38
C GLU A 75 -19.44 -0.20 -2.89
N GLN A 76 -18.43 -1.07 -2.80
CA GLN A 76 -18.62 -2.42 -2.29
C GLN A 76 -18.91 -2.47 -0.78
N ARG A 77 -18.40 -1.48 -0.03
CA ARG A 77 -18.42 -1.43 1.45
C ARG A 77 -18.71 -0.02 1.96
N PRO A 78 -19.98 0.44 1.88
CA PRO A 78 -20.36 1.80 2.28
C PRO A 78 -20.02 2.17 3.73
N GLU A 79 -19.95 1.19 4.64
CA GLU A 79 -19.54 1.41 6.03
C GLU A 79 -18.17 2.10 6.12
N MET A 80 -17.25 1.80 5.19
CA MET A 80 -15.90 2.39 5.17
C MET A 80 -15.91 3.91 4.97
N VAL A 81 -16.94 4.45 4.31
CA VAL A 81 -17.14 5.91 4.20
C VAL A 81 -17.37 6.51 5.59
N VAL A 82 -18.20 5.85 6.42
CA VAL A 82 -18.46 6.27 7.79
C VAL A 82 -17.21 6.15 8.64
N LEU A 83 -16.48 5.03 8.55
CA LEU A 83 -15.26 4.80 9.33
C LEU A 83 -14.20 5.86 9.07
N TRP A 84 -14.09 6.38 7.85
CA TRP A 84 -13.12 7.42 7.51
C TRP A 84 -13.70 8.84 7.50
N ALA A 85 -14.84 9.07 8.14
CA ALA A 85 -15.49 10.38 8.13
C ALA A 85 -14.57 11.48 8.70
N GLY A 86 -14.28 12.48 7.86
CA GLY A 86 -13.33 13.56 8.19
C GLY A 86 -11.93 13.35 7.59
N TYR A 87 -11.72 12.27 6.84
CA TYR A 87 -10.45 11.96 6.19
C TYR A 87 -10.60 11.73 4.69
N ALA A 88 -9.55 11.97 3.91
CA ALA A 88 -9.60 11.90 2.45
C ALA A 88 -10.06 10.53 1.91
N PHE A 89 -9.81 9.45 2.63
CA PHE A 89 -10.23 8.10 2.24
C PHE A 89 -11.75 7.90 2.21
N SER A 90 -12.56 8.73 2.88
CA SER A 90 -14.01 8.67 2.74
C SER A 90 -14.52 9.24 1.42
N LYS A 91 -13.68 9.99 0.69
CA LYS A 91 -14.00 10.52 -0.65
C LYS A 91 -13.79 9.47 -1.72
N ASP A 92 -12.66 8.76 -1.66
CA ASP A 92 -12.21 7.86 -2.71
C ASP A 92 -11.18 6.84 -2.20
N TYR A 93 -11.45 5.57 -2.46
CA TYR A 93 -10.58 4.44 -2.14
C TYR A 93 -10.93 3.24 -3.04
N SER A 94 -9.94 2.77 -3.80
CA SER A 94 -10.08 1.67 -4.74
C SER A 94 -9.04 0.59 -4.45
N THR A 95 -9.32 -0.64 -4.91
CA THR A 95 -8.33 -1.73 -4.89
C THR A 95 -7.08 -1.34 -5.69
N PRO A 96 -5.89 -1.83 -5.32
CA PRO A 96 -4.70 -1.62 -6.12
C PRO A 96 -4.84 -2.29 -7.49
N ARG A 97 -4.16 -1.71 -8.48
CA ARG A 97 -3.91 -2.32 -9.80
C ARG A 97 -2.42 -2.29 -10.12
N GLY A 98 -2.04 -2.69 -11.33
CA GLY A 98 -0.62 -2.85 -11.67
C GLY A 98 0.19 -1.54 -11.62
N HIS A 99 1.49 -1.68 -11.37
CA HIS A 99 2.43 -0.58 -11.11
C HIS A 99 2.47 0.53 -12.18
N MET A 100 2.20 0.19 -13.45
CA MET A 100 2.13 1.17 -14.53
C MET A 100 1.10 2.28 -14.28
N HIS A 101 0.07 2.01 -13.49
CA HIS A 101 -1.00 2.96 -13.19
C HIS A 101 -0.71 3.84 -11.96
N ALA A 102 0.43 3.69 -11.28
CA ALA A 102 0.70 4.40 -10.03
C ALA A 102 0.58 5.93 -10.15
N ILE A 103 1.11 6.52 -11.24
CA ILE A 103 1.00 7.96 -11.54
C ILE A 103 -0.43 8.33 -11.93
N GLU A 104 -1.09 7.51 -12.73
CA GLU A 104 -2.47 7.71 -13.16
C GLU A 104 -3.40 7.77 -11.93
N ASP A 105 -3.30 6.79 -11.04
CA ASP A 105 -4.17 6.61 -9.88
C ASP A 105 -3.97 7.71 -8.82
N ILE A 106 -2.72 8.08 -8.52
CA ILE A 106 -2.48 9.18 -7.56
C ILE A 106 -2.92 10.53 -8.14
N THR A 107 -2.83 10.70 -9.45
CA THR A 107 -3.29 11.92 -10.14
C THR A 107 -4.82 11.96 -10.23
N ALA A 108 -5.49 10.83 -10.40
CA ALA A 108 -6.94 10.73 -10.57
C ALA A 108 -7.73 10.70 -9.26
N THR A 109 -7.14 10.18 -8.18
CA THR A 109 -7.88 10.00 -6.92
C THR A 109 -8.39 11.33 -6.33
N LEU A 110 -9.60 11.34 -5.77
CA LEU A 110 -10.16 12.52 -5.08
C LEU A 110 -9.36 12.88 -3.83
N ARG A 111 -8.56 11.95 -3.29
CA ARG A 111 -7.73 12.17 -2.09
C ARG A 111 -6.70 13.29 -2.28
N THR A 112 -6.16 13.46 -3.49
CA THR A 112 -5.18 14.51 -3.81
C THR A 112 -5.84 15.86 -4.12
N GLY A 113 -7.16 15.91 -4.21
CA GLY A 113 -7.90 17.13 -4.56
C GLY A 113 -7.59 17.63 -5.96
N ALA A 114 -7.74 18.93 -6.17
CA ALA A 114 -7.59 19.61 -7.46
C ALA A 114 -6.72 20.88 -7.32
N PRO A 115 -5.40 20.76 -7.07
CA PRO A 115 -4.54 21.92 -6.90
C PRO A 115 -4.46 22.72 -8.21
N ALA A 116 -4.65 24.04 -8.14
CA ALA A 116 -4.51 24.94 -9.28
C ALA A 116 -3.10 25.54 -9.37
N THR A 117 -2.42 25.66 -8.23
CA THR A 117 -1.05 26.17 -8.11
C THR A 117 -0.14 25.20 -7.34
N ALA A 118 1.17 25.45 -7.37
CA ALA A 118 2.16 24.64 -6.67
C ALA A 118 1.99 24.64 -5.13
N THR A 119 1.29 25.62 -4.56
CA THR A 119 1.06 25.73 -3.10
C THR A 119 -0.32 25.24 -2.67
N ASP A 120 -1.19 24.88 -3.62
CA ASP A 120 -2.54 24.42 -3.35
C ASP A 120 -2.60 22.92 -3.02
N GLY A 121 -3.79 22.48 -2.63
CA GLY A 121 -4.13 21.08 -2.46
C GLY A 121 -3.97 20.57 -1.02
N PRO A 122 -4.73 19.51 -0.69
CA PRO A 122 -4.76 18.97 0.67
C PRO A 122 -3.48 18.18 1.01
N GLN A 123 -2.85 17.54 0.02
CA GLN A 123 -1.79 16.57 0.28
C GLN A 123 -0.38 17.16 0.18
N PRO A 124 0.57 16.68 1.02
CA PRO A 124 1.99 16.95 0.85
C PRO A 124 2.56 16.15 -0.32
N SER A 125 3.72 16.58 -0.81
CA SER A 125 4.53 15.86 -1.81
C SER A 125 4.94 14.47 -1.33
N THR A 126 4.93 14.20 -0.03
CA THR A 126 5.14 12.86 0.55
C THR A 126 4.25 11.80 -0.10
N CYS A 127 3.05 12.15 -0.59
CA CYS A 127 2.19 11.22 -1.31
C CYS A 127 2.81 10.64 -2.60
N TRP A 128 3.79 11.33 -3.22
CA TRP A 128 4.51 10.83 -4.38
C TRP A 128 5.50 9.71 -4.08
N THR A 129 5.99 9.61 -2.83
CA THR A 129 7.19 8.83 -2.47
C THR A 129 7.18 7.39 -2.99
N CYS A 130 6.02 6.76 -2.96
CA CYS A 130 5.83 5.35 -3.31
C CYS A 130 5.17 5.16 -4.68
N LYS A 131 5.39 6.07 -5.64
CA LYS A 131 4.70 6.07 -6.94
C LYS A 131 5.59 6.18 -8.16
N SER A 132 6.87 6.53 -8.01
CA SER A 132 7.71 6.91 -9.14
C SER A 132 9.20 6.86 -8.85
N PRO A 133 10.03 6.47 -9.84
CA PRO A 133 11.49 6.62 -9.79
C PRO A 133 11.96 8.08 -9.92
N ASP A 134 11.07 9.03 -10.24
CA ASP A 134 11.39 10.46 -10.15
C ASP A 134 11.56 10.94 -8.70
N VAL A 135 11.03 10.21 -7.72
CA VAL A 135 11.15 10.57 -6.30
C VAL A 135 12.61 10.64 -5.85
N PRO A 136 13.44 9.58 -6.00
CA PRO A 136 14.83 9.64 -5.56
C PRO A 136 15.62 10.68 -6.36
N ARG A 137 15.32 10.85 -7.66
CA ARG A 137 15.87 11.95 -8.48
C ARG A 137 15.55 13.33 -7.90
N MET A 138 14.30 13.54 -7.48
CA MET A 138 13.90 14.80 -6.86
C MET A 138 14.49 14.98 -5.46
N MET A 139 14.56 13.93 -4.65
CA MET A 139 15.23 13.97 -3.34
C MET A 139 16.72 14.31 -3.47
N GLU A 140 17.40 13.81 -4.51
CA GLU A 140 18.78 14.20 -4.82
C GLU A 140 18.87 15.67 -5.25
N ALA A 141 17.95 16.12 -6.12
CA ALA A 141 17.99 17.46 -6.68
C ALA A 141 17.68 18.58 -5.67
N ILE A 142 16.71 18.38 -4.78
CA ILE A 142 16.23 19.41 -3.84
C ILE A 142 16.50 19.09 -2.37
N GLY A 143 16.91 17.87 -2.04
CA GLY A 143 17.09 17.39 -0.67
C GLY A 143 15.82 16.70 -0.12
N VAL A 144 16.02 15.71 0.75
CA VAL A 144 14.94 14.88 1.32
C VAL A 144 13.93 15.70 2.14
N ASP A 145 14.41 16.56 3.04
CA ASP A 145 13.55 17.42 3.86
C ASP A 145 12.72 18.39 3.00
N ALA A 146 13.37 19.01 2.01
CA ALA A 146 12.70 19.92 1.09
C ALA A 146 11.69 19.17 0.20
N PHE A 147 12.01 17.94 -0.20
CA PHE A 147 11.06 17.09 -0.90
C PHE A 147 9.79 16.91 -0.08
N TYR A 148 9.86 16.46 1.18
CA TYR A 148 8.66 16.20 2.00
C TYR A 148 7.86 17.45 2.38
N ASN A 149 8.54 18.59 2.58
CA ASN A 149 7.89 19.84 2.99
C ASN A 149 7.13 20.55 1.83
N ASN A 150 7.15 20.00 0.62
CA ASN A 150 6.40 20.54 -0.51
C ASN A 150 4.94 20.08 -0.52
N LYS A 151 4.12 20.73 -1.36
CA LYS A 151 2.78 20.27 -1.69
C LYS A 151 2.82 19.23 -2.80
N TRP A 152 1.84 18.34 -2.83
CA TRP A 152 1.71 17.34 -3.89
C TRP A 152 1.68 17.98 -5.28
N GLY A 153 0.91 19.05 -5.45
CA GLY A 153 0.82 19.77 -6.73
C GLY A 153 2.10 20.50 -7.17
N ALA A 154 3.07 20.70 -6.28
CA ALA A 154 4.31 21.41 -6.61
C ALA A 154 5.24 20.62 -7.52
N LEU A 155 5.15 19.28 -7.49
CA LEU A 155 6.06 18.37 -8.19
C LEU A 155 5.38 17.61 -9.33
N GLY A 156 4.15 17.98 -9.70
CA GLY A 156 3.36 17.23 -10.66
C GLY A 156 3.92 17.21 -12.08
N ASP A 157 4.73 18.21 -12.46
CA ASP A 157 5.47 18.26 -13.73
C ASP A 157 6.87 17.64 -13.66
N GLU A 158 7.30 17.20 -12.48
CA GLU A 158 8.60 16.56 -12.27
C GLU A 158 8.47 15.04 -11.99
N ILE A 159 7.37 14.61 -11.38
CA ILE A 159 7.13 13.21 -11.00
C ILE A 159 6.09 12.60 -11.95
N VAL A 160 6.59 11.97 -13.02
CA VAL A 160 5.76 11.61 -14.19
C VAL A 160 5.99 10.19 -14.68
N ASN A 161 7.09 9.55 -14.28
CA ASN A 161 7.37 8.16 -14.63
C ASN A 161 6.70 7.22 -13.63
N PRO A 162 6.02 6.15 -14.05
CA PRO A 162 5.47 5.15 -13.14
C PRO A 162 6.58 4.34 -12.46
N ILE A 163 6.22 3.67 -11.37
CA ILE A 163 7.11 2.78 -10.60
C ILE A 163 7.92 1.90 -11.55
N GLY A 164 9.23 1.88 -11.39
CA GLY A 164 10.09 1.19 -12.35
C GLY A 164 11.52 0.93 -11.87
N CYS A 165 12.45 0.92 -12.81
CA CYS A 165 13.77 0.29 -12.63
C CYS A 165 14.54 0.89 -11.45
N ALA A 166 14.68 2.22 -11.42
CA ALA A 166 15.46 2.95 -10.41
C ALA A 166 14.78 3.03 -9.03
N ASP A 167 13.55 2.52 -8.88
CA ASP A 167 12.97 2.36 -7.54
C ASP A 167 13.62 1.20 -6.77
N CYS A 168 14.07 0.16 -7.49
CA CYS A 168 14.50 -1.11 -6.93
C CYS A 168 15.94 -1.50 -7.31
N HIS A 169 16.48 -0.94 -8.39
CA HIS A 169 17.79 -1.31 -8.94
C HIS A 169 18.73 -0.12 -9.02
N GLU A 170 19.98 -0.35 -8.62
CA GLU A 170 21.07 0.59 -8.84
C GLU A 170 21.38 0.69 -10.35
N PRO A 171 21.23 1.84 -11.02
CA PRO A 171 21.38 1.93 -12.48
C PRO A 171 22.74 1.45 -13.03
N GLU A 172 23.83 1.63 -12.26
CA GLU A 172 25.18 1.25 -12.71
C GLU A 172 25.37 -0.27 -12.79
N ASN A 173 24.85 -1.04 -11.82
CA ASN A 173 25.15 -2.48 -11.71
C ASN A 173 23.89 -3.37 -11.63
N MET A 174 22.70 -2.78 -11.62
CA MET A 174 21.39 -3.42 -11.50
C MET A 174 21.20 -4.30 -10.26
N ASN A 175 22.07 -4.19 -9.24
CA ASN A 175 21.82 -4.84 -7.96
C ASN A 175 20.58 -4.24 -7.31
N LEU A 176 19.88 -5.07 -6.53
CA LEU A 176 18.78 -4.59 -5.69
C LEU A 176 19.31 -3.54 -4.72
N HIS A 177 18.63 -2.41 -4.64
CA HIS A 177 19.00 -1.31 -3.75
C HIS A 177 17.76 -0.67 -3.13
N ILE A 178 17.96 -0.03 -1.98
CA ILE A 178 16.94 0.78 -1.32
C ILE A 178 17.17 2.24 -1.69
N SER A 179 16.25 2.80 -2.47
CA SER A 179 16.23 4.20 -2.92
C SER A 179 15.51 5.13 -1.95
N ARG A 180 14.72 4.61 -1.02
CA ARG A 180 13.89 5.41 -0.11
C ARG A 180 14.52 5.51 1.29
N PRO A 181 14.89 6.72 1.75
CA PRO A 181 15.52 6.92 3.07
C PRO A 181 14.69 6.39 4.24
N ALA A 182 13.35 6.56 4.18
CA ALA A 182 12.45 6.18 5.28
C ALA A 182 12.60 4.70 5.72
N LEU A 183 12.88 3.79 4.79
CA LEU A 183 13.11 2.37 5.12
C LEU A 183 14.45 2.16 5.83
N ILE A 184 15.51 2.82 5.34
CA ILE A 184 16.85 2.77 5.93
C ILE A 184 16.78 3.30 7.37
N GLU A 185 16.20 4.49 7.54
CA GLU A 185 16.04 5.14 8.83
C GLU A 185 15.18 4.31 9.80
N ALA A 186 14.15 3.61 9.31
CA ALA A 186 13.34 2.72 10.14
C ALA A 186 14.16 1.55 10.70
N PHE A 187 15.06 0.96 9.90
CA PHE A 187 15.99 -0.05 10.36
C PHE A 187 17.03 0.51 11.33
N GLU A 188 17.56 1.69 11.06
CA GLU A 188 18.51 2.38 11.95
C GLU A 188 17.89 2.66 13.33
N ARG A 189 16.64 3.12 13.39
CA ARG A 189 15.91 3.31 14.65
C ARG A 189 15.70 2.02 15.43
N GLN A 190 15.66 0.86 14.75
CA GLN A 190 15.65 -0.46 15.38
C GLN A 190 17.06 -0.96 15.76
N GLY A 191 18.12 -0.19 15.52
CA GLY A 191 19.51 -0.61 15.72
C GLY A 191 19.99 -1.65 14.71
N LYS A 192 19.35 -1.73 13.54
CA LYS A 192 19.69 -2.68 12.47
C LYS A 192 20.32 -1.95 11.29
N ASP A 193 21.32 -2.58 10.71
CA ASP A 193 21.98 -2.10 9.50
C ASP A 193 21.39 -2.83 8.29
N ILE A 194 20.57 -2.11 7.50
CA ILE A 194 19.88 -2.68 6.34
C ILE A 194 20.85 -3.14 5.24
N THR A 195 22.08 -2.61 5.20
CA THR A 195 23.09 -3.00 4.21
C THR A 195 23.61 -4.43 4.40
N LYS A 196 23.36 -5.01 5.58
CA LYS A 196 23.70 -6.41 5.90
C LYS A 196 22.63 -7.41 5.48
N ALA A 197 21.53 -6.94 4.89
CA ALA A 197 20.48 -7.81 4.38
C ALA A 197 21.06 -8.82 3.36
N THR A 198 20.67 -10.08 3.52
CA THR A 198 21.00 -11.14 2.56
C THR A 198 20.32 -10.89 1.22
N PRO A 199 20.81 -11.49 0.12
CA PRO A 199 20.13 -11.41 -1.18
C PRO A 199 18.66 -11.86 -1.14
N GLN A 200 18.31 -12.80 -0.25
CA GLN A 200 16.92 -13.27 -0.09
C GLN A 200 16.05 -12.27 0.67
N GLU A 201 16.58 -11.60 1.70
CA GLU A 201 15.87 -10.54 2.41
C GLU A 201 15.65 -9.32 1.50
N MET A 202 16.65 -8.95 0.70
CA MET A 202 16.55 -7.85 -0.27
C MET A 202 15.43 -8.03 -1.28
N ARG A 203 15.08 -9.28 -1.64
CA ARG A 203 13.94 -9.62 -2.50
C ARG A 203 12.56 -9.32 -1.89
N SER A 204 12.51 -8.94 -0.62
CA SER A 204 11.32 -8.41 0.06
C SER A 204 11.51 -6.94 0.45
N LEU A 205 12.73 -6.53 0.84
CA LEU A 205 12.99 -5.15 1.28
C LEU A 205 12.81 -4.12 0.17
N VAL A 206 13.09 -4.45 -1.10
CA VAL A 206 12.79 -3.54 -2.21
C VAL A 206 11.29 -3.25 -2.35
N CYS A 207 10.43 -4.20 -1.96
CA CYS A 207 8.98 -4.00 -1.88
C CYS A 207 8.60 -3.17 -0.64
N ALA A 208 9.28 -3.40 0.48
CA ALA A 208 9.08 -2.71 1.77
C ALA A 208 9.45 -1.21 1.74
N GLN A 209 9.97 -0.69 0.64
CA GLN A 209 10.10 0.76 0.44
C GLN A 209 8.73 1.45 0.33
N CYS A 210 7.71 0.70 -0.08
CA CYS A 210 6.39 1.23 -0.41
C CYS A 210 5.27 0.45 0.29
N HIS A 211 5.37 -0.87 0.34
CA HIS A 211 4.35 -1.80 0.82
C HIS A 211 4.42 -2.01 2.33
N VAL A 212 4.20 -0.92 3.07
CA VAL A 212 4.35 -0.83 4.53
C VAL A 212 3.35 0.14 5.13
N GLU A 213 3.11 0.02 6.44
CA GLU A 213 2.45 1.05 7.23
C GLU A 213 3.35 2.27 7.43
N TYR A 214 2.74 3.45 7.35
CA TYR A 214 3.45 4.71 7.50
C TYR A 214 2.55 5.85 7.98
N TYR A 215 3.17 6.88 8.54
CA TYR A 215 2.53 8.16 8.83
C TYR A 215 3.43 9.33 8.42
N PHE A 216 2.86 10.53 8.50
CA PHE A 216 3.57 11.79 8.21
C PHE A 216 3.92 12.51 9.52
N LYS A 217 5.20 12.45 9.88
CA LYS A 217 5.72 12.99 11.14
C LYS A 217 5.96 14.50 11.06
N GLY A 218 5.49 15.21 12.08
CA GLY A 218 5.71 16.64 12.26
C GLY A 218 5.03 17.52 11.19
N ASP A 219 5.34 18.81 11.23
CA ASP A 219 4.76 19.80 10.32
C ASP A 219 5.25 19.62 8.87
N GLY A 220 6.50 19.20 8.70
CA GLY A 220 7.10 18.90 7.39
C GLY A 220 6.60 17.61 6.73
N LYS A 221 5.65 16.90 7.37
CA LYS A 221 5.02 15.67 6.85
C LYS A 221 6.03 14.60 6.39
N TYR A 222 7.10 14.43 7.17
CA TYR A 222 8.18 13.50 6.87
C TYR A 222 7.69 12.05 6.91
N LEU A 223 7.95 11.29 5.84
CA LEU A 223 7.53 9.89 5.76
C LEU A 223 8.23 9.06 6.85
N THR A 224 7.46 8.45 7.74
CA THR A 224 8.02 7.66 8.85
C THR A 224 7.28 6.34 8.99
N PHE A 225 8.02 5.24 9.15
CA PHE A 225 7.47 3.93 9.48
C PHE A 225 7.45 3.74 11.01
N PRO A 226 6.31 3.43 11.64
CA PRO A 226 6.12 3.38 13.09
C PRO A 226 6.68 2.08 13.72
N TRP A 227 7.89 1.71 13.33
CA TRP A 227 8.46 0.37 13.57
C TRP A 227 9.34 0.26 14.81
N ASP A 228 9.54 1.37 15.53
CA ASP A 228 10.46 1.47 16.66
C ASP A 228 10.16 0.45 17.78
N LYS A 229 8.90 0.05 17.94
CA LYS A 229 8.46 -0.96 18.92
C LYS A 229 8.28 -2.38 18.36
N GLY A 230 8.23 -2.53 17.04
CA GLY A 230 7.93 -3.80 16.39
C GLY A 230 6.95 -3.65 15.22
N PHE A 231 6.56 -4.78 14.63
CA PHE A 231 5.68 -4.85 13.46
C PHE A 231 4.25 -5.28 13.80
N THR A 232 3.96 -5.64 15.05
CA THR A 232 2.60 -6.05 15.42
C THR A 232 1.68 -4.83 15.48
N VAL A 233 0.38 -5.07 15.29
CA VAL A 233 -0.64 -4.02 15.41
C VAL A 233 -0.60 -3.38 16.81
N GLU A 234 -0.30 -4.16 17.85
CA GLU A 234 -0.15 -3.66 19.22
C GLU A 234 1.13 -2.83 19.43
N ASP A 235 2.26 -3.21 18.84
CA ASP A 235 3.51 -2.45 18.96
C ASP A 235 3.38 -1.06 18.31
N MET A 236 2.79 -1.01 17.11
CA MET A 236 2.54 0.24 16.39
C MET A 236 1.48 1.10 17.10
N GLU A 237 0.42 0.50 17.67
CA GLU A 237 -0.54 1.21 18.51
C GLU A 237 0.18 1.87 19.70
N ALA A 238 1.02 1.11 20.40
CA ALA A 238 1.78 1.63 21.53
C ALA A 238 2.77 2.73 21.10
N TYR A 239 3.32 2.66 19.88
CA TYR A 239 4.20 3.70 19.33
C TYR A 239 3.42 5.01 19.13
N TYR A 240 2.28 4.94 18.46
CA TYR A 240 1.44 6.11 18.21
C TYR A 240 0.86 6.72 19.47
N ASP A 241 0.46 5.88 20.43
CA ASP A 241 -0.10 6.34 21.70
C ASP A 241 0.96 7.02 22.58
N GLU A 242 2.21 6.53 22.59
CA GLU A 242 3.31 7.22 23.29
C GLU A 242 3.60 8.60 22.68
N ALA A 243 3.47 8.73 21.36
CA ALA A 243 3.63 10.00 20.66
C ALA A 243 2.40 10.92 20.78
N GLY A 244 1.27 10.44 21.32
CA GLY A 244 -0.01 11.16 21.30
C GLY A 244 -0.51 11.46 19.87
N PHE A 245 -0.14 10.63 18.90
CA PHE A 245 -0.37 10.89 17.48
C PHE A 245 -1.79 10.49 17.03
N TYR A 246 -2.34 11.25 16.08
CA TYR A 246 -3.53 10.89 15.32
C TYR A 246 -3.42 11.45 13.89
N ASP A 247 -3.97 10.73 12.92
CA ASP A 247 -4.03 11.19 11.53
C ASP A 247 -5.13 12.22 11.33
N TYR A 248 -6.28 12.00 11.98
CA TYR A 248 -7.43 12.90 11.94
C TYR A 248 -8.34 12.72 13.15
N ILE A 249 -9.20 13.72 13.38
CA ILE A 249 -10.31 13.61 14.30
C ILE A 249 -11.55 13.19 13.53
N HIS A 250 -12.13 12.05 13.90
CA HIS A 250 -13.31 11.51 13.25
C HIS A 250 -14.52 12.44 13.37
N LYS A 251 -15.16 12.80 12.25
CA LYS A 251 -16.20 13.84 12.19
C LYS A 251 -17.44 13.56 13.05
N LEU A 252 -17.84 12.28 13.16
CA LEU A 252 -19.02 11.86 13.92
C LEU A 252 -18.72 11.66 15.41
N SER A 253 -17.87 10.69 15.73
CA SER A 253 -17.55 10.31 17.12
C SER A 253 -16.59 11.27 17.83
N ARG A 254 -15.89 12.17 17.11
CA ARG A 254 -14.81 13.02 17.63
C ARG A 254 -13.58 12.24 18.14
N THR A 255 -13.46 10.98 17.75
CA THR A 255 -12.33 10.12 18.13
C THR A 255 -11.05 10.57 17.41
N PRO A 256 -9.90 10.68 18.09
CA PRO A 256 -8.60 10.78 17.42
C PRO A 256 -8.21 9.43 16.81
N ILE A 257 -8.19 9.33 15.49
CA ILE A 257 -8.02 8.07 14.75
C ILE A 257 -6.62 7.93 14.17
N LEU A 258 -6.14 6.68 14.14
CA LEU A 258 -5.01 6.21 13.35
C LEU A 258 -5.52 5.62 12.03
N LYS A 259 -4.89 5.98 10.92
CA LYS A 259 -5.11 5.34 9.62
C LYS A 259 -3.99 4.32 9.40
N ALA A 260 -4.34 3.10 9.00
CA ALA A 260 -3.37 2.13 8.52
C ALA A 260 -3.29 2.13 6.98
N GLN A 261 -2.09 2.05 6.41
CA GLN A 261 -1.85 2.02 4.97
C GLN A 261 -1.06 0.76 4.64
N HIS A 262 -1.67 -0.14 3.88
CA HIS A 262 -1.03 -1.32 3.27
C HIS A 262 0.20 -1.90 4.02
N PRO A 263 0.02 -2.40 5.28
CA PRO A 263 1.08 -3.05 6.08
C PRO A 263 1.48 -4.43 5.54
N ASP A 264 1.75 -4.52 4.23
CA ASP A 264 1.95 -5.77 3.51
C ASP A 264 3.22 -6.48 3.97
N PHE A 265 4.34 -5.75 4.11
CA PHE A 265 5.61 -6.32 4.55
C PHE A 265 5.52 -6.81 5.99
N GLU A 266 4.98 -5.99 6.90
CA GLU A 266 4.84 -6.31 8.31
C GLU A 266 3.97 -7.54 8.52
N ILE A 267 2.81 -7.58 7.86
CA ILE A 267 1.91 -8.75 7.90
C ILE A 267 2.60 -9.97 7.28
N ALA A 268 3.29 -9.83 6.14
CA ALA A 268 3.97 -10.95 5.50
C ALA A 268 5.06 -11.57 6.39
N GLN A 269 5.79 -10.77 7.17
CA GLN A 269 6.78 -11.27 8.13
C GLN A 269 6.14 -12.08 9.28
N MET A 270 4.91 -11.77 9.66
CA MET A 270 4.16 -12.53 10.68
C MET A 270 3.58 -13.84 10.12
N GLY A 271 3.52 -13.99 8.80
CA GLY A 271 3.00 -15.16 8.10
C GLY A 271 3.98 -16.34 8.02
N ILE A 272 3.44 -17.55 7.81
CA ILE A 272 4.29 -18.76 7.72
C ILE A 272 5.28 -18.69 6.55
N HIS A 273 4.92 -18.05 5.43
CA HIS A 273 5.84 -17.90 4.30
C HIS A 273 7.04 -17.00 4.67
N GLY A 274 6.79 -15.84 5.28
CA GLY A 274 7.85 -14.95 5.78
C GLY A 274 8.72 -15.63 6.84
N GLN A 275 8.11 -16.32 7.81
CA GLN A 275 8.83 -17.09 8.84
C GLN A 275 9.72 -18.21 8.27
N ARG A 276 9.45 -18.68 7.05
CA ARG A 276 10.27 -19.69 6.35
C ARG A 276 11.23 -19.08 5.32
N GLY A 277 11.35 -17.76 5.26
CA GLY A 277 12.27 -17.05 4.38
C GLY A 277 11.82 -16.97 2.92
N VAL A 278 10.53 -17.23 2.63
CA VAL A 278 9.96 -17.01 1.30
C VAL A 278 9.80 -15.50 1.09
N SER A 279 10.41 -14.98 0.03
CA SER A 279 10.42 -13.55 -0.28
C SER A 279 9.18 -13.12 -1.07
N CYS A 280 8.87 -11.82 -1.07
CA CYS A 280 7.83 -11.24 -1.93
C CYS A 280 8.03 -11.65 -3.39
N ALA A 281 9.27 -11.56 -3.88
CA ALA A 281 9.64 -11.89 -5.26
C ALA A 281 9.47 -13.39 -5.60
N ASP A 282 9.47 -14.31 -4.65
CA ASP A 282 9.26 -15.74 -4.96
C ASP A 282 7.82 -16.02 -5.44
N CYS A 283 6.86 -15.22 -4.99
CA CYS A 283 5.46 -15.34 -5.42
C CYS A 283 5.08 -14.31 -6.49
N HIS A 284 5.53 -13.06 -6.36
CA HIS A 284 5.08 -11.97 -7.23
C HIS A 284 6.00 -11.69 -8.43
N MET A 285 7.23 -12.18 -8.39
CA MET A 285 8.21 -12.07 -9.49
C MET A 285 8.86 -13.42 -9.78
N PRO A 286 8.06 -14.46 -10.10
CA PRO A 286 8.57 -15.80 -10.30
C PRO A 286 9.59 -15.80 -11.44
N TYR A 287 10.51 -16.76 -11.41
CA TYR A 287 11.46 -16.89 -12.50
C TYR A 287 10.77 -17.43 -13.76
N LYS A 288 11.06 -16.79 -14.90
CA LYS A 288 10.72 -17.26 -16.25
C LYS A 288 11.95 -17.80 -16.96
N SER A 289 11.72 -18.77 -17.84
CA SER A 289 12.74 -19.27 -18.76
C SER A 289 12.23 -19.08 -20.19
N GLU A 290 13.02 -18.42 -21.03
CA GLU A 290 12.72 -18.22 -22.44
C GLU A 290 13.97 -18.58 -23.26
N GLY A 291 13.88 -19.67 -24.04
CA GLY A 291 15.06 -20.30 -24.61
C GLY A 291 16.01 -20.80 -23.50
N GLY A 292 17.29 -20.44 -23.57
CA GLY A 292 18.29 -20.77 -22.54
C GLY A 292 18.36 -19.80 -21.37
N VAL A 293 17.68 -18.64 -21.45
CA VAL A 293 17.85 -17.55 -20.50
C VAL A 293 16.80 -17.63 -19.39
N LYS A 294 17.26 -17.57 -18.13
CA LYS A 294 16.42 -17.44 -16.95
C LYS A 294 16.44 -16.00 -16.42
N PHE A 295 15.27 -15.41 -16.25
CA PHE A 295 15.10 -14.04 -15.74
C PHE A 295 13.93 -13.95 -14.76
N SER A 296 13.80 -12.85 -14.02
CA SER A 296 12.67 -12.61 -13.13
C SER A 296 11.52 -11.96 -13.90
N ASP A 297 10.31 -12.51 -13.76
CA ASP A 297 9.11 -11.91 -14.33
C ASP A 297 8.78 -10.61 -13.59
N HIS A 298 8.84 -9.47 -14.29
CA HIS A 298 8.51 -8.17 -13.72
C HIS A 298 7.03 -7.79 -13.92
N HIS A 299 6.21 -8.70 -14.45
CA HIS A 299 4.75 -8.56 -14.41
C HIS A 299 4.26 -8.87 -12.98
N ILE A 300 4.48 -7.92 -12.07
CA ILE A 300 4.03 -8.00 -10.68
C ILE A 300 2.49 -7.99 -10.66
N GLN A 301 1.92 -9.13 -10.32
CA GLN A 301 0.47 -9.35 -10.27
C GLN A 301 0.11 -10.37 -9.19
N SER A 302 -1.16 -10.78 -9.15
CA SER A 302 -1.61 -11.86 -8.27
C SER A 302 -0.91 -13.19 -8.61
N PRO A 303 -0.26 -13.88 -7.65
CA PRO A 303 0.34 -15.20 -7.90
C PRO A 303 -0.67 -16.26 -8.33
N LEU A 304 -1.97 -16.04 -8.04
CA LEU A 304 -3.06 -16.92 -8.49
C LEU A 304 -3.22 -16.97 -10.02
N ALA A 305 -2.67 -15.99 -10.74
CA ALA A 305 -2.63 -15.99 -12.20
C ALA A 305 -1.56 -16.94 -12.78
N MET A 306 -0.62 -17.41 -11.95
CA MET A 306 0.57 -18.15 -12.37
C MET A 306 0.95 -19.23 -11.33
N ILE A 307 -0.03 -20.02 -10.88
CA ILE A 307 0.15 -20.98 -9.77
C ILE A 307 1.23 -22.02 -10.09
N ASP A 308 1.32 -22.45 -11.35
CA ASP A 308 2.34 -23.37 -11.87
C ASP A 308 3.78 -22.91 -11.62
N ARG A 309 4.03 -21.60 -11.75
CA ARG A 309 5.38 -21.01 -11.60
C ARG A 309 5.61 -20.31 -10.27
N THR A 310 4.59 -20.18 -9.45
CA THR A 310 4.66 -19.57 -8.12
C THR A 310 4.54 -20.65 -7.05
N CYS A 311 3.31 -21.09 -6.74
CA CYS A 311 3.04 -22.02 -5.65
C CYS A 311 3.59 -23.43 -5.92
N GLN A 312 3.43 -23.96 -7.13
CA GLN A 312 3.81 -25.34 -7.46
C GLN A 312 5.33 -25.58 -7.58
N THR A 313 6.13 -24.52 -7.41
CA THR A 313 7.58 -24.66 -7.20
C THR A 313 7.91 -25.32 -5.86
N CYS A 314 7.00 -25.21 -4.88
CA CYS A 314 7.17 -25.73 -3.51
C CYS A 314 6.05 -26.71 -3.10
N HIS A 315 4.85 -26.55 -3.67
CA HIS A 315 3.65 -27.32 -3.35
C HIS A 315 3.36 -28.39 -4.40
N ARG A 316 2.82 -29.54 -3.99
CA ARG A 316 2.55 -30.69 -4.88
C ARG A 316 1.07 -30.86 -5.21
N GLU A 317 0.22 -30.05 -4.60
CA GLU A 317 -1.22 -30.01 -4.82
C GLU A 317 -1.56 -29.42 -6.20
N SER A 318 -2.78 -29.70 -6.68
CA SER A 318 -3.27 -29.11 -7.93
C SER A 318 -3.45 -27.60 -7.79
N GLU A 319 -3.41 -26.88 -8.91
CA GLU A 319 -3.67 -25.45 -8.90
C GLU A 319 -5.03 -25.10 -8.30
N GLU A 320 -6.05 -25.90 -8.62
CA GLU A 320 -7.41 -25.74 -8.11
C GLU A 320 -7.44 -25.81 -6.58
N THR A 321 -6.79 -26.83 -6.00
CA THR A 321 -6.68 -26.97 -4.54
C THR A 321 -5.97 -25.78 -3.93
N LEU A 322 -4.84 -25.35 -4.49
CA LEU A 322 -4.07 -24.21 -3.96
C LEU A 322 -4.88 -22.91 -4.02
N ARG A 323 -5.57 -22.65 -5.13
CA ARG A 323 -6.44 -21.48 -5.29
C ARG A 323 -7.60 -21.50 -4.30
N ASN A 324 -8.27 -22.64 -4.14
CA ASN A 324 -9.36 -22.78 -3.18
C ASN A 324 -8.88 -22.60 -1.73
N ASN A 325 -7.66 -23.01 -1.39
CA ASN A 325 -7.07 -22.75 -0.08
C ASN A 325 -6.88 -21.24 0.18
N VAL A 326 -6.52 -20.46 -0.84
CA VAL A 326 -6.44 -18.99 -0.75
C VAL A 326 -7.82 -18.39 -0.54
N TYR A 327 -8.79 -18.80 -1.36
CA TYR A 327 -10.17 -18.30 -1.25
C TYR A 327 -10.83 -18.63 0.09
N GLU A 328 -10.57 -19.81 0.65
CA GLU A 328 -11.07 -20.20 1.97
C GLU A 328 -10.56 -19.26 3.07
N ARG A 329 -9.28 -18.89 3.04
CA ARG A 329 -8.67 -17.95 4.01
C ARG A 329 -9.25 -16.55 3.86
N GLN A 330 -9.40 -16.09 2.63
CA GLN A 330 -10.00 -14.79 2.31
C GLN A 330 -11.46 -14.73 2.77
N ARG A 331 -12.27 -15.77 2.52
CA ARG A 331 -13.65 -15.88 3.03
C ARG A 331 -13.71 -15.76 4.55
N LYS A 332 -12.91 -16.54 5.27
CA LYS A 332 -12.87 -16.54 6.75
C LYS A 332 -12.48 -15.18 7.33
N ALA A 333 -11.48 -14.51 6.75
CA ALA A 333 -11.13 -13.15 7.17
C ALA A 333 -12.25 -12.15 6.88
N ASN A 334 -12.88 -12.25 5.70
CA ASN A 334 -13.97 -11.37 5.30
C ASN A 334 -15.24 -11.54 6.15
N GLU A 335 -15.54 -12.74 6.66
CA GLU A 335 -16.66 -12.93 7.59
C GLU A 335 -16.53 -12.06 8.85
N ILE A 336 -15.32 -11.99 9.42
CA ILE A 336 -15.03 -11.17 10.60
C ILE A 336 -15.02 -9.69 10.23
N ARG A 337 -14.35 -9.35 9.12
CA ARG A 337 -14.30 -7.97 8.57
C ARG A 337 -15.69 -7.38 8.41
N ASN A 338 -16.60 -8.11 7.75
CA ASN A 338 -17.96 -7.63 7.47
C ASN A 338 -18.71 -7.29 8.76
N ARG A 339 -18.57 -8.12 9.81
CA ARG A 339 -19.18 -7.86 11.11
C ARG A 339 -18.54 -6.66 11.81
N LEU A 340 -17.22 -6.57 11.78
CA LEU A 340 -16.47 -5.45 12.37
C LEU A 340 -16.85 -4.12 11.72
N GLU A 341 -16.91 -4.03 10.40
CA GLU A 341 -17.29 -2.81 9.69
C GLU A 341 -18.68 -2.32 10.10
N GLN A 342 -19.66 -3.22 10.18
CA GLN A 342 -21.02 -2.89 10.63
C GLN A 342 -21.05 -2.40 12.07
N GLU A 343 -20.40 -3.10 13.00
CA GLU A 343 -20.45 -2.74 14.41
C GLU A 343 -19.62 -1.50 14.72
N LEU A 344 -18.51 -1.28 14.04
CA LEU A 344 -17.70 -0.08 14.20
C LEU A 344 -18.38 1.17 13.61
N ALA A 345 -19.04 1.06 12.45
CA ALA A 345 -19.82 2.16 11.90
C ALA A 345 -20.96 2.57 12.85
N LYS A 346 -21.67 1.58 13.44
CA LYS A 346 -22.65 1.84 14.51
C LYS A 346 -22.02 2.54 15.70
N ALA A 347 -20.85 2.11 16.17
CA ALA A 347 -20.16 2.74 17.29
C ALA A 347 -19.88 4.24 17.04
N HIS A 348 -19.46 4.63 15.83
CA HIS A 348 -19.26 6.04 15.50
C HIS A 348 -20.56 6.85 15.49
N ILE A 349 -21.64 6.28 14.96
CA ILE A 349 -22.97 6.91 14.89
C ILE A 349 -23.59 7.04 16.29
N GLU A 350 -23.49 5.99 17.11
CA GLU A 350 -23.93 5.98 18.50
C GLU A 350 -23.14 6.98 19.35
N ALA A 351 -21.83 7.10 19.14
CA ALA A 351 -21.01 8.11 19.79
C ALA A 351 -21.44 9.53 19.41
N LYS A 352 -21.73 9.78 18.12
CA LYS A 352 -22.31 11.06 17.67
C LYS A 352 -23.63 11.35 18.39
N PHE A 353 -24.52 10.37 18.48
CA PHE A 353 -25.80 10.52 19.16
C PHE A 353 -25.63 10.82 20.66
N ALA A 354 -24.64 10.19 21.32
CA ALA A 354 -24.29 10.52 22.70
C ALA A 354 -23.85 11.97 22.87
N TRP A 355 -23.04 12.50 21.94
CA TRP A 355 -22.69 13.93 21.91
C TRP A 355 -23.92 14.82 21.74
N ASP A 356 -24.82 14.47 20.81
CA ASP A 356 -26.07 15.22 20.58
C ASP A 356 -27.00 15.20 21.82
N LYS A 357 -26.87 14.20 22.69
CA LYS A 357 -27.59 14.07 23.97
C LYS A 357 -26.89 14.76 25.15
N GLY A 358 -25.76 15.42 24.93
CA GLY A 358 -25.07 16.18 25.97
C GLY A 358 -23.99 15.39 26.73
N ALA A 359 -23.49 14.29 26.18
CA ALA A 359 -22.32 13.61 26.73
C ALA A 359 -21.12 14.57 26.86
N THR A 360 -20.36 14.42 27.94
CA THR A 360 -19.15 15.21 28.20
C THR A 360 -17.90 14.46 27.73
N GLU A 361 -16.79 15.18 27.56
CA GLU A 361 -15.49 14.59 27.22
C GLU A 361 -15.07 13.51 28.21
N GLU A 362 -15.25 13.76 29.50
CA GLU A 362 -14.93 12.79 30.56
C GLU A 362 -15.77 11.51 30.44
N GLN A 363 -17.06 11.63 30.10
CA GLN A 363 -17.93 10.46 29.91
C GLN A 363 -17.58 9.65 28.66
N MET A 364 -17.03 10.31 27.64
CA MET A 364 -16.71 9.70 26.35
C MET A 364 -15.27 9.21 26.25
N LYS A 365 -14.38 9.56 27.19
CA LYS A 365 -12.96 9.20 27.17
C LYS A 365 -12.70 7.72 26.84
N ASP A 366 -13.32 6.81 27.58
CA ASP A 366 -13.16 5.36 27.37
C ASP A 366 -13.78 4.89 26.05
N VAL A 367 -14.90 5.49 25.64
CA VAL A 367 -15.54 5.23 24.34
C VAL A 367 -14.59 5.58 23.20
N LEU A 368 -13.99 6.77 23.23
CA LEU A 368 -13.09 7.22 22.17
C LEU A 368 -11.85 6.33 22.07
N ALA A 369 -11.28 5.92 23.21
CA ALA A 369 -10.15 4.97 23.23
C ALA A 369 -10.53 3.63 22.59
N LEU A 370 -11.69 3.07 22.94
CA LEU A 370 -12.16 1.80 22.38
C LEU A 370 -12.45 1.89 20.87
N ILE A 371 -13.04 3.00 20.41
CA ILE A 371 -13.28 3.24 18.97
C ILE A 371 -11.94 3.33 18.22
N ARG A 372 -10.98 4.09 18.75
CA ARG A 372 -9.63 4.22 18.17
C ARG A 372 -8.96 2.86 18.03
N GLN A 373 -8.95 2.07 19.10
CA GLN A 373 -8.38 0.72 19.14
C GLN A 373 -9.08 -0.25 18.19
N ALA A 374 -10.40 -0.17 18.09
CA ALA A 374 -11.19 -0.99 17.18
C ALA A 374 -10.88 -0.66 15.72
N GLN A 375 -10.87 0.63 15.39
CA GLN A 375 -10.62 1.11 14.04
C GLN A 375 -9.18 0.87 13.60
N TRP A 376 -8.20 1.08 14.47
CA TRP A 376 -6.79 0.77 14.16
C TRP A 376 -6.61 -0.69 13.78
N ARG A 377 -7.19 -1.62 14.55
CA ARG A 377 -7.13 -3.07 14.26
C ARG A 377 -7.90 -3.44 13.00
N TRP A 378 -9.09 -2.86 12.80
CA TRP A 378 -9.82 -3.04 11.55
C TRP A 378 -8.98 -2.60 10.36
N ASP A 379 -8.47 -1.37 10.38
CA ASP A 379 -7.76 -0.76 9.27
C ASP A 379 -6.46 -1.52 8.97
N PHE A 380 -5.67 -1.86 10.00
CA PHE A 380 -4.47 -2.68 9.87
C PHE A 380 -4.77 -4.04 9.19
N GLY A 381 -5.88 -4.67 9.56
CA GLY A 381 -6.30 -5.96 9.01
C GLY A 381 -6.82 -5.90 7.57
N VAL A 382 -7.33 -4.75 7.10
CA VAL A 382 -7.96 -4.62 5.76
C VAL A 382 -7.15 -3.78 4.77
N ALA A 383 -6.22 -2.95 5.24
CA ALA A 383 -5.42 -2.08 4.39
C ALA A 383 -4.40 -2.88 3.54
N SER A 384 -4.00 -4.07 4.01
CA SER A 384 -3.28 -5.06 3.19
C SER A 384 -4.26 -5.99 2.48
N HIS A 385 -4.43 -5.80 1.17
CA HIS A 385 -5.35 -6.62 0.36
C HIS A 385 -4.90 -8.09 0.25
N GLY A 386 -3.60 -8.35 0.39
CA GLY A 386 -3.00 -9.69 0.45
C GLY A 386 -2.92 -10.29 1.86
N GLY A 387 -3.19 -9.50 2.91
CA GLY A 387 -2.89 -9.86 4.29
C GLY A 387 -3.52 -11.18 4.75
N SER A 388 -4.77 -11.44 4.32
CA SER A 388 -5.49 -12.69 4.64
C SER A 388 -4.87 -13.95 4.02
N PHE A 389 -4.01 -13.82 3.00
CA PHE A 389 -3.18 -14.91 2.50
C PHE A 389 -1.78 -14.90 3.13
N HIS A 390 -1.18 -13.73 3.29
CA HIS A 390 0.16 -13.59 3.84
C HIS A 390 0.25 -14.10 5.28
N ALA A 391 -0.66 -13.67 6.16
CA ALA A 391 -0.75 -14.12 7.54
C ALA A 391 -2.23 -14.34 7.97
N PRO A 392 -2.89 -15.40 7.46
CA PRO A 392 -4.32 -15.63 7.67
C PRO A 392 -4.75 -15.70 9.14
N GLN A 393 -3.92 -16.31 9.99
CA GLN A 393 -4.20 -16.45 11.43
C GLN A 393 -4.09 -15.12 12.14
N GLU A 394 -3.06 -14.35 11.82
CA GLU A 394 -2.84 -13.04 12.43
C GLU A 394 -3.93 -12.05 12.03
N ILE A 395 -4.33 -12.01 10.76
CA ILE A 395 -5.42 -11.13 10.32
C ILE A 395 -6.75 -11.49 10.97
N GLN A 396 -7.07 -12.78 11.10
CA GLN A 396 -8.28 -13.19 11.83
C GLN A 396 -8.21 -12.81 13.32
N ARG A 397 -7.04 -12.89 13.97
CA ARG A 397 -6.84 -12.45 15.36
C ARG A 397 -7.07 -10.95 15.49
N VAL A 398 -6.40 -10.15 14.66
CA VAL A 398 -6.46 -8.68 14.67
C VAL A 398 -7.88 -8.19 14.41
N LEU A 399 -8.56 -8.71 13.38
CA LEU A 399 -9.96 -8.36 13.10
C LEU A 399 -10.89 -8.77 14.25
N SER A 400 -10.66 -9.93 14.87
CA SER A 400 -11.46 -10.37 16.03
C SER A 400 -11.27 -9.46 17.24
N HIS A 401 -10.05 -9.00 17.50
CA HIS A 401 -9.76 -8.02 18.54
C HIS A 401 -10.40 -6.66 18.23
N GLY A 402 -10.41 -6.25 16.96
CA GLY A 402 -11.14 -5.06 16.51
C GLY A 402 -12.64 -5.16 16.81
N LEU A 403 -13.25 -6.32 16.52
CA LEU A 403 -14.67 -6.58 16.79
C LEU A 403 -15.00 -6.55 18.29
N ASP A 404 -14.15 -7.16 19.12
CA ASP A 404 -14.28 -7.08 20.58
C ASP A 404 -14.26 -5.62 21.07
N ARG A 405 -13.29 -4.82 20.62
CA ARG A 405 -13.18 -3.39 20.98
C ARG A 405 -14.37 -2.56 20.50
N ALA A 406 -14.86 -2.80 19.28
CA ALA A 406 -16.06 -2.14 18.76
C ALA A 406 -17.29 -2.45 19.64
N MET A 407 -17.49 -3.73 19.99
CA MET A 407 -18.62 -4.13 20.84
C MET A 407 -18.52 -3.55 22.26
N GLN A 408 -17.31 -3.48 22.82
CA GLN A 408 -17.07 -2.81 24.10
C GLN A 408 -17.36 -1.31 24.02
N ALA A 409 -16.98 -0.63 22.92
CA ALA A 409 -17.31 0.77 22.69
C ALA A 409 -18.82 1.00 22.70
N ARG A 410 -19.57 0.18 21.95
CA ARG A 410 -21.04 0.27 21.89
C ARG A 410 -21.69 0.06 23.27
N LEU A 411 -21.21 -0.91 24.04
CA LEU A 411 -21.67 -1.11 25.42
C LEU A 411 -21.37 0.10 26.31
N ALA A 412 -20.19 0.70 26.18
CA ALA A 412 -19.82 1.91 26.91
C ALA A 412 -20.70 3.11 26.51
N ILE A 413 -20.98 3.28 25.21
CA ILE A 413 -21.88 4.32 24.69
C ILE A 413 -23.29 4.14 25.26
N SER A 414 -23.82 2.91 25.28
CA SER A 414 -25.15 2.64 25.86
C SER A 414 -25.23 3.06 27.33
N LYS A 415 -24.17 2.82 28.13
CA LYS A 415 -24.10 3.29 29.53
C LYS A 415 -24.07 4.81 29.63
N VAL A 416 -23.37 5.49 28.73
CA VAL A 416 -23.36 6.96 28.66
C VAL A 416 -24.75 7.48 28.31
N LEU A 417 -25.40 6.92 27.29
CA LEU A 417 -26.75 7.30 26.87
C LEU A 417 -27.79 7.08 27.99
N ALA A 418 -27.69 5.99 28.73
CA ALA A 418 -28.57 5.72 29.88
C ALA A 418 -28.43 6.79 30.98
N LYS A 419 -27.21 7.28 31.24
CA LYS A 419 -26.97 8.41 32.18
C LYS A 419 -27.60 9.72 31.68
N HIS A 420 -27.75 9.87 30.37
CA HIS A 420 -28.47 10.97 29.72
C HIS A 420 -29.95 10.67 29.45
N GLY A 421 -30.51 9.65 30.13
CA GLY A 421 -31.93 9.34 30.08
C GLY A 421 -32.41 8.68 28.78
N TYR A 422 -31.50 8.11 27.98
CA TYR A 422 -31.83 7.41 26.74
C TYR A 422 -31.51 5.92 26.82
N THR A 423 -32.54 5.08 26.68
CA THR A 423 -32.42 3.61 26.82
C THR A 423 -32.92 2.83 25.60
N ASP A 424 -33.43 3.53 24.58
CA ASP A 424 -33.88 2.91 23.33
C ASP A 424 -32.70 2.66 22.38
N ASN A 425 -32.97 2.01 21.25
CA ASN A 425 -31.99 1.84 20.18
C ASN A 425 -31.72 3.17 19.47
N VAL A 426 -30.45 3.55 19.34
CA VAL A 426 -30.04 4.74 18.58
C VAL A 426 -30.57 4.65 17.14
N PRO A 427 -31.24 5.70 16.62
CA PRO A 427 -31.68 5.71 15.22
C PRO A 427 -30.49 5.67 14.27
N MET A 428 -30.43 4.66 13.41
CA MET A 428 -29.37 4.54 12.41
C MET A 428 -29.76 5.26 11.12
N PRO A 429 -28.86 6.07 10.54
CA PRO A 429 -29.05 6.64 9.21
C PRO A 429 -29.04 5.52 8.15
N ASP A 430 -29.62 5.81 6.99
CA ASP A 430 -29.46 4.94 5.84
C ASP A 430 -28.08 5.17 5.20
N ILE A 431 -27.20 4.18 5.34
CA ILE A 431 -25.86 4.15 4.73
C ILE A 431 -25.72 2.98 3.76
N SER A 432 -26.83 2.49 3.21
CA SER A 432 -26.88 1.29 2.36
C SER A 432 -26.10 1.39 1.04
N THR A 433 -25.71 2.59 0.63
CA THR A 433 -24.91 2.86 -0.57
C THR A 433 -23.80 3.86 -0.26
N LYS A 434 -22.75 3.88 -1.08
CA LYS A 434 -21.65 4.85 -0.98
C LYS A 434 -22.17 6.28 -0.94
N ASP A 435 -23.02 6.66 -1.90
CA ASP A 435 -23.53 8.03 -2.00
C ASP A 435 -24.31 8.45 -0.74
N LYS A 436 -25.17 7.58 -0.20
CA LYS A 436 -25.90 7.86 1.05
C LYS A 436 -24.96 8.00 2.25
N ALA A 437 -23.94 7.16 2.33
CA ALA A 437 -22.95 7.26 3.39
C ALA A 437 -22.12 8.57 3.27
N GLN A 438 -21.76 8.97 2.05
CA GLN A 438 -21.02 10.21 1.77
C GLN A 438 -21.86 11.46 2.09
N GLU A 439 -23.14 11.44 1.73
CA GLU A 439 -24.11 12.48 2.09
C GLU A 439 -24.29 12.57 3.61
N TYR A 440 -24.45 11.44 4.30
CA TYR A 440 -24.61 11.40 5.76
C TYR A 440 -23.44 12.02 6.51
N ILE A 441 -22.20 11.77 6.05
CA ILE A 441 -21.01 12.40 6.63
C ILE A 441 -20.77 13.83 6.12
N GLY A 442 -21.64 14.35 5.26
CA GLY A 442 -21.65 15.72 4.76
C GLY A 442 -20.53 16.02 3.76
N LEU A 443 -20.25 15.12 2.83
CA LEU A 443 -19.40 15.38 1.66
C LEU A 443 -20.25 15.91 0.50
N ASP A 444 -19.77 16.98 -0.14
CA ASP A 444 -20.31 17.47 -1.41
C ASP A 444 -19.60 16.77 -2.57
N MET A 445 -20.06 15.57 -2.91
CA MET A 445 -19.40 14.73 -3.91
C MET A 445 -19.49 15.30 -5.33
N ASP A 446 -20.52 16.08 -5.64
CA ASP A 446 -20.64 16.74 -6.94
C ASP A 446 -19.56 17.82 -7.09
N ALA A 447 -19.34 18.64 -6.06
CA ALA A 447 -18.26 19.62 -6.06
C ALA A 447 -16.88 18.97 -6.12
N GLU A 448 -16.63 17.90 -5.35
CA GLU A 448 -15.35 17.19 -5.34
C GLU A 448 -15.05 16.57 -6.72
N ARG A 449 -16.03 15.90 -7.33
CA ARG A 449 -15.90 15.29 -8.66
C ARG A 449 -15.71 16.34 -9.75
N ALA A 450 -16.47 17.45 -9.71
CA ALA A 450 -16.35 18.54 -10.68
C ALA A 450 -14.98 19.24 -10.61
N ALA A 451 -14.48 19.51 -9.40
CA ALA A 451 -13.16 20.09 -9.21
C ALA A 451 -12.06 19.17 -9.74
N LYS A 452 -12.17 17.86 -9.47
CA LYS A 452 -11.19 16.88 -9.95
C LYS A 452 -11.22 16.72 -11.47
N ASP A 453 -12.41 16.66 -12.07
CA ASP A 453 -12.57 16.58 -13.52
C ASP A 453 -11.95 17.80 -14.22
N ASN A 454 -12.16 19.00 -13.67
CA ASN A 454 -11.49 20.20 -14.17
C ASN A 454 -9.96 20.11 -14.05
N PHE A 455 -9.43 19.66 -12.91
CA PHE A 455 -7.99 19.46 -12.72
C PHE A 455 -7.39 18.49 -13.75
N LEU A 456 -8.07 17.36 -14.00
CA LEU A 456 -7.63 16.34 -14.96
C LEU A 456 -7.68 16.82 -16.41
N LYS A 457 -8.56 17.77 -16.73
CA LYS A 457 -8.67 18.37 -18.07
C LYS A 457 -7.73 19.56 -18.30
N THR A 458 -7.20 20.17 -17.24
CA THR A 458 -6.43 21.42 -17.33
C THR A 458 -5.02 21.29 -16.79
N THR A 459 -4.87 21.04 -15.49
CA THR A 459 -3.59 21.09 -14.78
C THR A 459 -2.74 19.84 -15.05
N ALA A 460 -3.34 18.65 -15.00
CA ALA A 460 -2.59 17.41 -15.24
C ALA A 460 -2.00 17.32 -16.67
N PRO A 461 -2.72 17.70 -17.75
CA PRO A 461 -2.11 17.80 -19.08
C PRO A 461 -0.99 18.85 -19.16
N ALA A 462 -1.14 20.00 -18.51
CA ALA A 462 -0.11 21.04 -18.48
C ALA A 462 1.18 20.56 -17.78
N TRP A 463 1.05 19.76 -16.71
CA TRP A 463 2.18 19.10 -16.07
C TRP A 463 2.93 18.19 -17.04
N LEU A 464 2.21 17.35 -17.78
CA LEU A 464 2.83 16.43 -18.75
C LEU A 464 3.51 17.18 -19.90
N GLU A 465 2.94 18.27 -20.42
CA GLU A 465 3.58 19.06 -21.46
C GLU A 465 4.87 19.73 -20.96
N LYS A 466 4.87 20.26 -19.74
CA LYS A 466 6.07 20.83 -19.12
C LYS A 466 7.13 19.76 -18.84
N ALA A 467 6.73 18.59 -18.37
CA ALA A 467 7.61 17.44 -18.15
C ALA A 467 8.29 17.00 -19.44
N LYS A 468 7.54 16.92 -20.56
CA LYS A 468 8.10 16.62 -21.89
C LYS A 468 9.08 17.70 -22.35
N ALA A 469 8.72 18.98 -22.20
CA ALA A 469 9.61 20.10 -22.56
C ALA A 469 10.93 20.08 -21.76
N ASN A 470 10.89 19.58 -20.53
CA ASN A 470 12.05 19.41 -19.66
C ASN A 470 12.72 18.03 -19.75
N ASN A 471 12.38 17.22 -20.76
CA ASN A 471 12.96 15.89 -21.01
C ASN A 471 12.83 14.91 -19.82
N ARG A 472 11.74 15.00 -19.05
CA ARG A 472 11.44 14.11 -17.91
C ARG A 472 10.81 12.78 -18.32
N LEU A 473 10.24 12.72 -19.51
CA LEU A 473 9.72 11.50 -20.13
C LEU A 473 10.63 11.11 -21.29
N ALA A 474 10.84 9.81 -21.52
CA ALA A 474 11.53 9.37 -22.72
C ALA A 474 10.75 9.78 -23.97
N LEU A 475 11.43 10.40 -24.93
CA LEU A 475 10.85 10.66 -26.24
C LEU A 475 10.64 9.30 -26.94
N LYS A 476 9.41 9.06 -27.43
CA LYS A 476 9.04 7.83 -28.12
C LYS A 476 9.79 7.64 -29.44
#